data_AF-A0A446BC05-F1
#
_entry.id   AF-A0A446BC05-F1
#
_cell.length_a   1.000
_cell.length_b   1.000
_cell.length_c   1.000
_cell.angle_alpha   90.00
_cell.angle_beta   90.00
_cell.angle_gamma   90.00
#
_symmetry.space_group_name_H-M   'P 1'
#
loop_
_entity.id
_entity.type
_entity.pdbx_description
1 polymer ?
#
loop_
_entity_poly.entity_id
_entity_poly.type
_entity_poly.pdbx_seq_one_letter_code
_entity_poly.pdbx_strand_id
1 'polypeptide(L)'
;MGNDEPVTPVFPNSDYCAGVSGAIGIITALLRQAEYGGSYKVKVALNYYSQWLVNSCGMYPPEVWQDVWQRNGSPVFRHHHTIQYLLPRVLGAVQKSSADKLFKEEFFTQYFVKSLGKTMRIVAPIMQYPNGQMKPGFDVGTRTNGVDEARWPEDLSVEKVE
;
A
#
# COMPACT_ATOMS: atom_id res chain seq x y z
N MET A 1 -12.96 -18.36 -4.38
CA MET A 1 -11.67 -18.85 -4.95
C MET A 1 -11.68 -20.37 -4.96
N GLY A 2 -12.37 -20.98 -5.93
CA GLY A 2 -12.58 -22.44 -6.01
C GLY A 2 -13.70 -23.00 -5.14
N ASN A 3 -13.94 -22.43 -3.95
CA ASN A 3 -15.06 -22.77 -3.08
C ASN A 3 -16.04 -21.60 -2.93
N ASP A 4 -17.30 -21.92 -2.61
CA ASP A 4 -18.37 -20.96 -2.27
C ASP A 4 -18.33 -20.60 -0.78
N GLU A 5 -17.21 -20.00 -0.34
CA GLU A 5 -17.02 -19.51 1.03
C GLU A 5 -16.17 -18.24 1.04
N PRO A 6 -16.36 -17.34 2.03
CA PRO A 6 -15.58 -16.11 2.14
C PRO A 6 -14.13 -16.43 2.51
N VAL A 7 -13.18 -15.90 1.74
CA VAL A 7 -11.75 -16.02 2.02
C VAL A 7 -11.21 -14.63 2.31
N THR A 8 -10.45 -14.51 3.40
CA THR A 8 -9.80 -13.27 3.80
C THR A 8 -8.90 -12.74 2.67
N PRO A 9 -8.95 -11.42 2.37
CA PRO A 9 -8.01 -10.80 1.44
C PRO A 9 -6.57 -11.10 1.84
N VAL A 10 -5.74 -11.40 0.84
CA VAL A 10 -4.35 -11.85 1.05
C VAL A 10 -3.44 -10.71 1.51
N PHE A 11 -3.71 -9.51 1.01
CA PHE A 11 -3.03 -8.28 1.38
C PHE A 11 -3.98 -7.44 2.24
N PRO A 12 -3.47 -6.56 3.12
CA PRO A 12 -4.28 -5.68 3.97
C PRO A 12 -4.90 -4.55 3.13
N ASN A 13 -5.83 -4.93 2.25
CA ASN A 13 -6.42 -4.08 1.23
C ASN A 13 -7.15 -2.87 1.83
N SER A 14 -7.90 -3.11 2.91
CA SER A 14 -8.74 -2.10 3.54
C SER A 14 -7.87 -1.02 4.19
N ASP A 15 -6.78 -1.41 4.84
CA ASP A 15 -5.85 -0.48 5.49
C ASP A 15 -5.16 0.41 4.46
N TYR A 16 -4.53 -0.20 3.44
CA TYR A 16 -3.84 0.56 2.40
C TYR A 16 -4.79 1.49 1.63
N CYS A 17 -5.93 0.98 1.18
CA CYS A 17 -6.81 1.76 0.32
C CYS A 17 -7.61 2.82 1.09
N ALA A 18 -7.97 2.59 2.34
CA ALA A 18 -8.51 3.64 3.19
C ALA A 18 -7.46 4.73 3.45
N GLY A 19 -6.20 4.35 3.72
CA GLY A 19 -5.10 5.30 3.86
C GLY A 19 -4.90 6.17 2.60
N VAL A 20 -4.88 5.54 1.42
CA VAL A 20 -4.81 6.25 0.12
C VAL A 20 -6.00 7.20 -0.06
N SER A 21 -7.22 6.74 0.23
CA SER A 21 -8.43 7.58 0.17
C SER A 21 -8.32 8.79 1.10
N GLY A 22 -7.77 8.60 2.29
CA GLY A 22 -7.48 9.68 3.23
C GLY A 22 -6.47 10.69 2.71
N ALA A 23 -5.35 10.22 2.13
CA ALA A 23 -4.34 11.08 1.54
C ALA A 23 -4.92 11.94 0.40
N ILE A 24 -5.71 11.32 -0.49
CA ILE A 24 -6.44 12.04 -1.55
C ILE A 24 -7.37 13.10 -0.94
N GLY A 25 -8.12 12.75 0.10
CA GLY A 25 -9.00 13.68 0.80
C GLY A 25 -8.26 14.87 1.40
N ILE A 26 -7.07 14.65 2.00
CA ILE A 26 -6.22 15.70 2.56
C ILE A 26 -5.69 16.62 1.46
N ILE A 27 -5.13 16.05 0.38
CA ILE A 27 -4.64 16.84 -0.76
C ILE A 27 -5.77 17.69 -1.34
N THR A 28 -6.96 17.10 -1.51
CA THR A 28 -8.15 17.82 -1.99
C THR A 28 -8.55 18.96 -1.05
N ALA A 29 -8.50 18.73 0.26
CA ALA A 29 -8.79 19.75 1.27
C ALA A 29 -7.80 20.91 1.22
N LEU A 30 -6.50 20.63 1.04
CA LEU A 30 -5.45 21.65 0.89
C LEU A 30 -5.66 22.49 -0.37
N LEU A 31 -6.01 21.88 -1.50
CA LEU A 31 -6.33 22.59 -2.73
C LEU A 31 -7.53 23.53 -2.53
N ARG A 32 -8.61 23.03 -1.92
CA ARG A 32 -9.78 23.86 -1.61
C ARG A 32 -9.50 24.97 -0.62
N GLN A 33 -8.63 24.74 0.36
CA GLN A 33 -8.19 25.79 1.28
C GLN A 33 -7.40 26.88 0.56
N ALA A 34 -6.52 26.52 -0.37
CA ALA A 34 -5.77 27.49 -1.16
C ALA A 34 -6.69 28.32 -2.09
N GLU A 35 -7.71 27.70 -2.68
CA GLU A 35 -8.62 28.37 -3.61
C GLU A 35 -9.72 29.20 -2.93
N TYR A 36 -10.34 28.66 -1.87
CA TYR A 36 -11.56 29.22 -1.27
C TYR A 36 -11.39 29.61 0.20
N GLY A 37 -10.20 29.39 0.78
CA GLY A 37 -9.97 29.57 2.22
C GLY A 37 -10.69 28.52 3.09
N GLY A 38 -10.68 28.77 4.40
CA GLY A 38 -11.41 27.98 5.39
C GLY A 38 -10.65 26.79 5.98
N SER A 39 -11.38 25.98 6.74
CA SER A 39 -10.88 24.78 7.43
C SER A 39 -11.70 23.56 7.02
N TYR A 40 -11.00 22.46 6.72
CA TYR A 40 -11.62 21.23 6.21
C TYR A 40 -11.39 20.08 7.19
N LYS A 41 -12.33 19.13 7.21
CA LYS A 41 -12.24 17.91 8.02
C LYS A 41 -12.43 16.70 7.10
N VAL A 42 -11.40 15.87 6.99
CA VAL A 42 -11.43 14.62 6.23
C VAL A 42 -11.72 13.48 7.21
N LYS A 43 -12.78 12.72 6.97
CA LYS A 43 -13.14 11.54 7.76
C LYS A 43 -12.92 10.29 6.93
N VAL A 44 -12.17 9.34 7.47
CA VAL A 44 -11.83 8.09 6.80
C VAL A 44 -12.18 6.95 7.73
N ALA A 45 -12.78 5.89 7.21
CA ALA A 45 -13.08 4.69 7.97
C ALA A 45 -12.90 3.46 7.08
N LEU A 46 -12.21 2.43 7.62
CA LEU A 46 -11.99 1.15 6.93
C LEU A 46 -13.31 0.55 6.44
N ASN A 47 -14.33 0.54 7.31
CA ASN A 47 -15.63 -0.01 6.97
C ASN A 47 -16.31 0.78 5.83
N TYR A 48 -16.17 2.10 5.78
CA TYR A 48 -16.76 2.91 4.71
C TYR A 48 -16.09 2.61 3.36
N TYR A 49 -14.76 2.48 3.35
CA TYR A 49 -14.04 2.05 2.15
C TYR A 49 -14.53 0.67 1.67
N SER A 50 -14.63 -0.31 2.57
CA SER A 50 -15.06 -1.67 2.21
C SER A 50 -16.50 -1.72 1.72
N GLN A 51 -17.41 -0.95 2.33
CA GLN A 51 -18.79 -0.83 1.86
C GLN A 51 -18.87 -0.18 0.47
N TRP A 52 -18.09 0.87 0.23
CA TRP A 52 -18.01 1.49 -1.10
C TRP A 52 -17.47 0.49 -2.14
N LEU A 53 -16.40 -0.24 -1.82
CA LEU A 53 -15.81 -1.23 -2.73
C LEU A 53 -16.84 -2.30 -3.13
N VAL A 54 -17.58 -2.85 -2.16
CA VAL A 54 -18.59 -3.88 -2.44
C VAL A 54 -19.80 -3.32 -3.19
N ASN A 55 -20.35 -2.20 -2.73
CA ASN A 55 -21.63 -1.69 -3.23
C ASN A 55 -21.51 -0.85 -4.51
N SER A 56 -20.33 -0.26 -4.76
CA SER A 56 -20.12 0.68 -5.88
C SER A 56 -19.15 0.16 -6.94
N CYS A 57 -18.08 -0.53 -6.56
CA CYS A 57 -17.12 -1.08 -7.52
C CYS A 57 -17.49 -2.50 -7.99
N GLY A 58 -18.02 -3.32 -7.07
CA GLY A 58 -18.47 -4.67 -7.38
C GLY A 58 -17.33 -5.64 -7.72
N MET A 59 -17.67 -6.68 -8.48
CA MET A 59 -16.74 -7.73 -8.91
C MET A 59 -16.36 -7.58 -10.37
N TYR A 60 -15.18 -8.07 -10.75
CA TYR A 60 -14.85 -8.25 -12.16
C TYR A 60 -15.88 -9.15 -12.86
N PRO A 61 -16.14 -8.93 -14.17
CA PRO A 61 -16.93 -9.87 -14.97
C PRO A 61 -16.41 -11.31 -14.81
N PRO A 62 -17.29 -12.32 -14.80
CA PRO A 62 -16.89 -13.71 -14.54
C PRO A 62 -15.76 -14.18 -15.46
N GLU A 63 -15.78 -13.83 -16.73
CA GLU A 63 -14.77 -14.19 -17.72
C GLU A 63 -13.38 -13.60 -17.41
N VAL A 64 -13.34 -12.34 -16.94
CA VAL A 64 -12.09 -11.67 -16.53
C VAL A 64 -11.55 -12.32 -15.26
N TRP A 65 -12.43 -12.60 -14.30
CA TRP A 65 -12.03 -13.27 -13.07
C TRP A 65 -11.50 -14.69 -13.33
N GLN A 66 -12.17 -15.46 -14.20
CA GLN A 66 -11.77 -16.81 -14.56
C GLN A 66 -10.41 -16.83 -15.27
N ASP A 67 -10.16 -15.93 -16.23
CA ASP A 67 -8.85 -15.79 -16.87
C ASP A 67 -7.75 -15.52 -15.83
N VAL A 68 -7.96 -14.51 -14.98
CA VAL A 68 -6.99 -14.10 -13.96
C VAL A 68 -6.73 -15.23 -12.97
N TRP A 69 -7.74 -15.97 -12.57
CA TRP A 69 -7.60 -17.10 -11.66
C TRP A 69 -6.84 -18.27 -12.30
N GLN A 70 -7.21 -18.65 -13.53
CA GLN A 70 -6.60 -19.77 -14.26
C GLN A 70 -5.14 -19.54 -14.59
N ARG A 71 -4.78 -18.35 -15.12
CA ARG A 71 -3.39 -18.01 -15.44
C ARG A 71 -2.48 -17.95 -14.21
N ASN A 72 -3.07 -17.85 -13.01
CA ASN A 72 -2.37 -17.90 -11.73
C ASN A 72 -2.40 -19.30 -11.07
N GLY A 73 -2.73 -20.35 -11.83
CA GLY A 73 -2.71 -21.74 -11.36
C GLY A 73 -3.93 -22.15 -10.56
N SER A 74 -5.03 -21.40 -10.67
CA SER A 74 -6.34 -21.72 -10.05
C SER A 74 -6.26 -22.05 -8.55
N PRO A 75 -5.60 -21.23 -7.71
CA PRO A 75 -5.46 -21.55 -6.30
C PRO A 75 -6.82 -21.62 -5.60
N VAL A 76 -6.97 -22.59 -4.70
CA VAL A 76 -8.17 -22.80 -3.89
C VAL A 76 -7.81 -22.57 -2.43
N PHE A 77 -8.57 -21.72 -1.75
CA PHE A 77 -8.35 -21.36 -0.35
C PHE A 77 -9.61 -21.58 0.49
N ARG A 78 -9.42 -21.60 1.81
CA ARG A 78 -10.48 -21.77 2.80
C ARG A 78 -10.61 -20.56 3.72
N HIS A 79 -11.80 -20.33 4.26
CA HIS A 79 -12.14 -19.22 5.16
C HIS A 79 -11.26 -19.15 6.42
N HIS A 80 -10.77 -20.30 6.91
CA HIS A 80 -9.90 -20.39 8.08
C HIS A 80 -8.40 -20.21 7.76
N HIS A 81 -8.02 -20.05 6.49
CA HIS A 81 -6.62 -19.79 6.15
C HIS A 81 -6.26 -18.35 6.51
N THR A 82 -5.22 -18.20 7.32
CA THR A 82 -4.71 -16.90 7.75
C THR A 82 -3.86 -16.25 6.65
N ILE A 83 -3.61 -14.94 6.79
CA ILE A 83 -2.72 -14.20 5.87
C ILE A 83 -1.35 -14.86 5.76
N GLN A 84 -0.79 -15.40 6.86
CA GLN A 84 0.50 -16.10 6.86
C GLN A 84 0.49 -17.36 5.99
N TYR A 85 -0.66 -18.02 5.86
CA TYR A 85 -0.83 -19.16 4.95
C TYR A 85 -1.00 -18.70 3.49
N LEU A 86 -1.82 -17.67 3.27
CA LEU A 86 -2.22 -17.19 1.95
C LEU A 86 -1.08 -16.46 1.22
N LEU A 87 -0.39 -15.55 1.90
CA LEU A 87 0.60 -14.65 1.34
C LEU A 87 1.71 -15.36 0.54
N PRO A 88 2.45 -16.34 1.08
CA PRO A 88 3.52 -17.00 0.31
C PRO A 88 3.00 -17.76 -0.92
N ARG A 89 1.76 -18.28 -0.87
CA ARG A 89 1.15 -19.02 -1.99
C ARG A 89 0.75 -18.09 -3.11
N VAL A 90 0.12 -16.98 -2.78
CA VAL A 90 -0.27 -15.96 -3.76
C VAL A 90 0.95 -15.27 -4.34
N LEU A 91 1.94 -14.89 -3.51
CA LEU A 91 3.21 -14.34 -4.02
C LEU A 91 3.92 -15.36 -4.92
N GLY A 92 3.93 -16.65 -4.57
CA GLY A 92 4.49 -17.69 -5.43
C GLY A 92 3.77 -17.82 -6.77
N ALA A 93 2.44 -17.70 -6.80
CA ALA A 93 1.66 -17.69 -8.04
C ALA A 93 1.96 -16.45 -8.89
N VAL A 94 1.96 -15.26 -8.27
CA VAL A 94 2.29 -13.99 -8.94
C VAL A 94 3.72 -14.00 -9.48
N GLN A 95 4.68 -14.55 -8.72
CA GLN A 95 6.07 -14.68 -9.15
C GLN A 95 6.18 -15.56 -10.40
N LYS A 96 5.37 -16.61 -10.53
CA LYS A 96 5.38 -17.50 -11.70
C LYS A 96 4.66 -16.90 -12.90
N SER A 97 3.54 -16.22 -12.69
CA SER A 97 2.67 -15.76 -13.79
C SER A 97 3.00 -14.35 -14.30
N SER A 98 3.56 -13.50 -13.44
CA SER A 98 3.57 -12.05 -13.65
C SER A 98 4.83 -11.34 -13.14
N ALA A 99 5.88 -12.06 -12.72
CA ALA A 99 7.10 -11.43 -12.19
C ALA A 99 7.78 -10.51 -13.20
N ASP A 100 7.81 -10.91 -14.47
CA ASP A 100 8.34 -10.13 -15.59
C ASP A 100 7.65 -8.77 -15.77
N LYS A 101 6.43 -8.64 -15.25
CA LYS A 101 5.62 -7.42 -15.34
C LYS A 101 5.64 -6.61 -14.06
N LEU A 102 5.63 -7.27 -12.90
CA LEU A 102 5.41 -6.62 -11.60
C LEU A 102 6.70 -6.40 -10.79
N PHE A 103 7.72 -7.21 -11.01
CA PHE A 103 8.97 -7.19 -10.22
C PHE A 103 10.17 -6.75 -11.05
N LYS A 104 9.95 -5.82 -11.98
CA LYS A 104 11.04 -5.22 -12.76
C LYS A 104 11.93 -4.36 -11.87
N GLU A 105 13.24 -4.47 -12.02
CA GLU A 105 14.18 -3.74 -11.15
C GLU A 105 14.00 -2.22 -11.26
N GLU A 106 13.58 -1.68 -12.41
CA GLU A 106 13.29 -0.24 -12.55
C GLU A 106 12.11 0.27 -11.68
N PHE A 107 11.28 -0.63 -11.16
CA PHE A 107 10.18 -0.26 -10.26
C PHE A 107 10.63 -0.12 -8.80
N PHE A 108 11.89 -0.41 -8.50
CA PHE A 108 12.41 -0.38 -7.15
C PHE A 108 13.59 0.58 -7.03
N THR A 109 13.76 1.09 -5.82
CA THR A 109 14.97 1.78 -5.39
C THR A 109 15.44 1.20 -4.08
N GLN A 110 16.67 1.52 -3.70
CA GLN A 110 17.29 1.06 -2.47
C GLN A 110 17.73 2.26 -1.63
N TYR A 111 17.58 2.13 -0.32
CA TYR A 111 18.12 3.10 0.63
C TYR A 111 18.62 2.40 1.88
N PHE A 112 19.60 3.02 2.54
CA PHE A 112 20.18 2.49 3.77
C PHE A 112 19.39 2.98 4.98
N VAL A 113 18.81 2.04 5.72
CA VAL A 113 18.08 2.32 6.95
C VAL A 113 19.05 2.31 8.12
N LYS A 114 19.48 3.50 8.56
CA LYS A 114 20.48 3.66 9.61
C LYS A 114 20.08 3.00 10.93
N SER A 115 18.81 3.16 11.33
CA SER A 115 18.25 2.55 12.55
C SER A 115 18.33 1.02 12.58
N LEU A 116 18.35 0.37 11.41
CA LEU A 116 18.43 -1.09 11.27
C LEU A 116 19.82 -1.56 10.81
N GLY A 117 20.70 -0.65 10.39
CA GLY A 117 21.98 -0.97 9.77
C GLY A 117 21.85 -1.80 8.49
N LYS A 118 20.75 -1.66 7.73
CA LYS A 118 20.44 -2.50 6.56
C LYS A 118 19.98 -1.68 5.37
N THR A 119 20.37 -2.12 4.17
CA THR A 119 19.78 -1.62 2.93
C THR A 119 18.41 -2.25 2.72
N MET A 120 17.39 -1.43 2.49
CA MET A 120 16.04 -1.87 2.15
C MET A 120 15.73 -1.54 0.69
N ARG A 121 15.06 -2.49 0.02
CA ARG A 121 14.48 -2.28 -1.31
C ARG A 121 13.02 -1.86 -1.15
N ILE A 122 12.65 -0.75 -1.77
CA ILE A 122 11.30 -0.18 -1.75
C ILE A 122 10.83 0.11 -3.17
N VAL A 123 9.53 0.34 -3.34
CA VAL A 123 8.97 0.82 -4.61
C VAL A 123 9.55 2.20 -4.91
N ALA A 124 10.03 2.40 -6.14
CA ALA A 124 10.55 3.68 -6.60
C ALA A 124 9.44 4.74 -6.64
N PRO A 125 9.74 6.01 -6.35
CA PRO A 125 8.76 7.08 -6.48
C PRO A 125 8.21 7.17 -7.90
N ILE A 126 6.87 7.21 -8.02
CA ILE A 126 6.18 7.33 -9.32
C ILE A 126 6.32 8.76 -9.86
N MET A 127 6.27 9.75 -8.97
CA MET A 127 6.38 11.16 -9.34
C MET A 127 7.84 11.55 -9.57
N GLN A 128 8.11 12.26 -10.67
CA GLN A 128 9.42 12.78 -11.00
C GLN A 128 9.30 14.26 -11.34
N TYR A 129 10.19 15.08 -10.78
CA TYR A 129 10.24 16.51 -11.06
C TYR A 129 11.30 16.79 -12.14
N PRO A 130 10.93 17.46 -13.25
CA PRO A 130 11.89 17.87 -14.26
C PRO A 130 13.05 18.65 -13.65
N ASN A 131 14.27 18.39 -14.12
CA ASN A 131 15.50 19.04 -13.65
C ASN A 131 15.90 18.72 -12.20
N GLY A 132 15.26 17.76 -11.54
CA GLY A 132 15.70 17.25 -10.24
C GLY A 132 15.61 18.25 -9.08
N GLN A 133 14.78 19.29 -9.22
CA GLN A 133 14.55 20.31 -8.18
C GLN A 133 14.05 19.70 -6.87
N MET A 134 13.29 18.61 -6.95
CA MET A 134 12.85 17.81 -5.82
C MET A 134 13.07 16.33 -6.14
N LYS A 135 13.56 15.58 -5.15
CA LYS A 135 13.64 14.13 -5.19
C LYS A 135 12.65 13.54 -4.18
N PRO A 136 11.50 13.01 -4.63
CA PRO A 136 10.58 12.33 -3.74
C PRO A 136 11.26 11.14 -3.06
N GLY A 137 11.04 10.98 -1.75
CA GLY A 137 11.69 9.96 -0.96
C GLY A 137 11.51 10.21 0.54
N PHE A 138 12.30 9.50 1.33
CA PHE A 138 12.34 9.65 2.79
C PHE A 138 13.73 10.11 3.19
N ASP A 139 13.82 11.27 3.86
CA ASP A 139 15.08 11.74 4.44
C ASP A 139 15.46 10.92 5.68
N VAL A 140 14.45 10.52 6.46
CA VAL A 140 14.59 9.65 7.63
C VAL A 140 14.01 8.27 7.32
N GLY A 141 14.79 7.22 7.58
CA GLY A 141 14.40 5.86 7.28
C GLY A 141 13.33 5.27 8.20
N THR A 142 12.88 4.06 7.90
CA THR A 142 11.88 3.37 8.74
C THR A 142 12.46 3.09 10.12
N ARG A 143 11.64 3.19 11.16
CA ARG A 143 12.01 2.91 12.55
C ARG A 143 11.02 1.92 13.14
N THR A 144 11.52 0.93 13.85
CA THR A 144 10.67 -0.07 14.51
C THR A 144 10.17 0.45 15.85
N ASN A 145 9.18 -0.23 16.41
CA ASN A 145 8.65 0.09 17.74
C ASN A 145 9.79 0.16 18.78
N GLY A 146 9.77 1.21 19.61
CA GLY A 146 10.74 1.44 20.68
C GLY A 146 12.08 2.04 20.26
N VAL A 147 12.26 2.41 18.99
CA VAL A 147 13.47 3.13 18.54
C VAL A 147 13.47 4.59 18.99
N ASP A 148 12.31 5.23 18.94
CA ASP A 148 12.13 6.64 19.27
C ASP A 148 11.51 6.80 20.67
N GLU A 149 11.86 7.89 21.36
CA GLU A 149 11.12 8.35 22.54
C GLU A 149 9.67 8.72 22.18
N ALA A 150 8.77 8.66 23.15
CA ALA A 150 7.33 8.90 22.97
C ALA A 150 6.98 10.40 22.81
N ARG A 151 7.69 11.13 21.94
CA ARG A 151 7.51 12.55 21.64
C ARG A 151 7.74 12.86 20.16
N TRP A 152 7.23 14.01 19.72
CA TRP A 152 7.58 14.55 18.39
C TRP A 152 8.93 15.26 18.46
N PRO A 153 9.81 15.10 17.46
CA PRO A 153 11.03 15.89 17.38
C PRO A 153 10.70 17.32 16.95
N GLU A 154 11.51 18.27 17.40
CA GLU A 154 11.44 19.66 16.93
C GLU A 154 11.96 19.77 15.48
N ASP A 155 12.94 18.94 15.14
CA ASP A 155 13.50 18.80 13.80
C ASP A 155 13.10 17.45 13.21
N LEU A 156 12.32 17.47 12.12
CA LEU A 156 11.83 16.27 11.44
C LEU A 156 12.94 15.49 10.69
N SER A 157 14.14 16.07 10.55
CA SER A 157 15.28 15.43 9.88
C SER A 157 16.11 14.52 10.79
N VAL A 158 15.82 14.49 12.10
CA VAL A 158 16.56 13.65 13.04
C VAL A 158 16.31 12.16 12.80
N GLU A 159 17.41 11.41 12.76
CA GLU A 159 17.36 9.95 12.54
C GLU A 159 16.68 9.21 13.68
N LYS A 160 16.84 9.67 14.91
CA LYS A 160 16.23 9.09 16.11
C LYS A 160 15.73 10.21 17.00
N VAL A 161 14.52 10.06 17.53
CA VAL A 161 14.02 10.95 18.57
C VAL A 161 14.55 10.46 19.91
N GLU A 162 15.46 11.23 20.50
CA GLU A 162 16.01 11.00 21.84
C GLU A 162 15.22 11.70 22.95
#